data_AF-A0A7C6C981-F1
#
_entry.id   AF-A0A7C6C981-F1
#
_cell.length_a   1.000
_cell.length_b   1.000
_cell.length_c   1.000
_cell.angle_alpha   90.00
_cell.angle_beta   90.00
_cell.angle_gamma   90.00
#
_symmetry.space_group_name_H-M   'P 1'
#
loop_
_entity.id
_entity.type
_entity.pdbx_description
1 polymer ?
#
loop_
_entity_poly.entity_id
_entity_poly.type
_entity_poly.pdbx_seq_one_letter_code
_entity_poly.pdbx_strand_id
1 'polypeptide(L)'
;MLDLCPRFIIKRFNAANKRYFAYSFTLMGVACAAYFYIISPWADHGWLAGFFTWLGQIRTIAHFGYRCPLCGGTRSFLYMFSGNINTALHHSFFGTFLFIYLYSSLPLRWAVAFGYEGSVGTMLMRFDSWVEKNILWLIFIGALSQLFLDYTGLFYWAA
;
A
#
# COMPACT_ATOMS: atom_id res chain seq x y z
N MET A 1 9.61 -0.70 -5.63
CA MET A 1 8.14 -0.87 -5.65
C MET A 1 7.83 -2.27 -6.10
N LEU A 2 7.03 -3.01 -5.32
CA LEU A 2 6.66 -4.39 -5.64
C LEU A 2 5.84 -4.42 -6.94
N ASP A 3 6.44 -4.99 -7.98
CA ASP A 3 5.74 -5.38 -9.19
C ASP A 3 5.18 -6.79 -8.98
N LEU A 4 3.88 -6.86 -8.69
CA LEU A 4 3.16 -8.14 -8.56
C LEU A 4 2.43 -8.51 -9.84
N CYS A 5 2.54 -7.68 -10.89
CA CYS A 5 1.84 -7.90 -12.14
C CYS A 5 2.50 -9.05 -12.92
N PRO A 6 1.75 -10.11 -13.27
CA PRO A 6 2.32 -11.22 -14.02
C PRO A 6 2.88 -10.76 -15.37
N ARG A 7 4.15 -11.10 -15.64
CA ARG A 7 4.87 -10.64 -16.84
C ARG A 7 4.20 -11.02 -18.17
N PHE A 8 3.37 -12.07 -18.18
CA PHE A 8 2.60 -12.47 -19.36
C PHE A 8 1.52 -11.45 -19.75
N ILE A 9 0.95 -10.72 -18.79
CA ILE A 9 -0.03 -9.65 -19.04
C ILE A 9 0.67 -8.50 -19.75
N ILE A 10 1.80 -8.07 -19.20
CA ILE A 10 2.58 -6.92 -19.69
C ILE A 10 3.16 -7.17 -21.09
N LYS A 11 3.46 -8.43 -21.44
CA LYS A 11 4.06 -8.78 -22.74
C LYS A 11 3.17 -8.43 -23.94
N ARG A 12 1.85 -8.36 -23.76
CA ARG A 12 0.88 -8.09 -24.84
C ARG A 12 0.56 -6.60 -25.02
N PHE A 13 0.99 -5.72 -24.12
CA PHE A 13 0.68 -4.29 -24.20
C PHE A 13 1.81 -3.50 -24.86
N ASN A 14 1.43 -2.62 -25.78
CA ASN A 14 2.34 -1.67 -26.45
C ASN A 14 2.60 -0.44 -25.56
N ALA A 15 3.07 -0.67 -24.33
CA ALA A 15 3.43 0.41 -23.41
C ALA A 15 4.87 0.85 -23.66
N ALA A 16 5.09 2.17 -23.79
CA ALA A 16 6.42 2.76 -23.89
C ALA A 16 7.24 2.48 -22.62
N ASN A 17 6.57 2.47 -21.46
CA ASN A 17 7.21 2.14 -20.19
C ASN A 17 6.47 1.03 -19.42
N LYS A 18 6.88 -0.22 -19.71
CA LYS A 18 6.30 -1.46 -19.12
C LYS A 18 6.32 -1.50 -17.60
N ARG A 19 7.30 -0.85 -16.96
CA ARG A 19 7.42 -0.78 -15.50
C ARG A 19 6.27 -0.02 -14.86
N TYR A 20 5.93 1.16 -15.38
CA TYR A 20 4.83 1.98 -14.84
C TYR A 20 3.46 1.38 -15.14
N PHE A 21 3.36 0.66 -16.25
CA PHE A 21 2.19 -0.16 -16.54
C PHE A 21 2.00 -1.25 -15.47
N ALA A 22 3.07 -1.97 -15.13
CA ALA A 22 3.06 -3.01 -14.10
C ALA A 22 2.66 -2.47 -12.71
N TYR A 23 3.20 -1.30 -12.34
CA TYR A 23 2.83 -0.62 -11.09
C TYR A 23 1.36 -0.23 -11.06
N SER A 24 0.84 0.32 -12.15
CA SER A 24 -0.56 0.74 -12.24
C SER A 24 -1.50 -0.47 -12.12
N PHE A 25 -1.18 -1.58 -12.79
CA PHE A 25 -1.94 -2.83 -12.66
C PHE A 25 -1.87 -3.43 -11.27
N THR A 26 -0.71 -3.38 -10.63
CA THR A 26 -0.56 -3.85 -9.24
C THR A 26 -1.45 -3.01 -8.31
N LEU A 27 -1.47 -1.69 -8.46
CA LEU A 27 -2.34 -0.80 -7.69
C LEU A 27 -3.83 -1.06 -7.93
N MET A 28 -4.23 -1.29 -9.18
CA MET A 28 -5.61 -1.69 -9.49
C MET A 28 -5.96 -3.03 -8.84
N GLY A 29 -5.06 -4.01 -8.88
CA GLY A 29 -5.27 -5.31 -8.21
C GLY A 29 -5.44 -5.17 -6.70
N VAL A 30 -4.61 -4.35 -6.06
CA VAL A 30 -4.74 -4.02 -4.63
C VAL A 30 -6.08 -3.32 -4.34
N ALA A 31 -6.50 -2.37 -5.18
CA ALA A 31 -7.78 -1.69 -5.04
C ALA A 31 -8.98 -2.63 -5.18
N CYS A 32 -8.96 -3.51 -6.18
CA CYS A 32 -9.98 -4.54 -6.35
C CYS A 32 -10.03 -5.46 -5.12
N ALA A 33 -8.87 -5.95 -4.65
CA ALA A 33 -8.80 -6.80 -3.47
C ALA A 33 -9.34 -6.10 -2.22
N ALA A 34 -9.02 -4.82 -2.02
CA ALA A 34 -9.56 -4.03 -0.92
C ALA A 34 -11.07 -3.81 -1.03
N TYR A 35 -11.59 -3.50 -2.23
CA TYR A 35 -13.01 -3.33 -2.47
C TYR A 35 -13.79 -4.62 -2.20
N PHE A 36 -13.28 -5.76 -2.68
CA PHE A 36 -13.83 -7.08 -2.35
C PHE A 36 -13.79 -7.33 -0.84
N TYR A 37 -12.71 -6.98 -0.16
CA TYR A 37 -12.62 -7.15 1.29
C TYR A 37 -13.67 -6.30 2.04
N ILE A 38 -13.93 -5.07 1.60
CA ILE A 38 -14.86 -4.15 2.27
C ILE A 38 -16.33 -4.52 2.02
N ILE A 39 -16.67 -4.93 0.80
CA ILE A 39 -18.07 -5.14 0.38
C ILE A 39 -18.52 -6.58 0.49
N SER A 40 -17.58 -7.54 0.47
CA SER A 40 -17.95 -8.93 0.38
C SER A 40 -18.55 -9.44 1.70
N PRO A 41 -19.79 -9.97 1.70
CA PRO A 41 -20.36 -10.69 2.84
C PRO A 41 -19.63 -12.00 3.15
N TRP A 42 -18.55 -12.31 2.42
CA TRP A 42 -17.76 -13.53 2.58
C TRP A 42 -16.76 -13.44 3.73
N ALA A 43 -16.49 -12.22 4.24
CA ALA A 43 -15.72 -12.05 5.48
C ALA A 43 -16.37 -12.77 6.67
N ASP A 44 -17.70 -12.91 6.66
CA ASP A 44 -18.49 -13.58 7.70
C ASP A 44 -18.82 -15.05 7.38
N HIS A 45 -18.42 -15.58 6.21
CA HIS A 45 -18.63 -16.99 5.88
C HIS A 45 -17.54 -17.87 6.53
N GLY A 46 -17.97 -18.65 7.53
CA GLY A 46 -17.14 -19.23 8.59
C GLY A 46 -15.84 -19.95 8.23
N TRP A 47 -15.71 -20.59 7.06
CA TRP A 47 -14.47 -21.29 6.69
C TRP A 47 -13.34 -20.33 6.29
N LEU A 48 -13.68 -19.25 5.56
CA LEU A 48 -12.72 -18.20 5.20
C LEU A 48 -12.37 -17.36 6.42
N ALA A 49 -13.35 -17.02 7.25
CA ALA A 49 -13.13 -16.34 8.53
C ALA A 49 -12.16 -17.13 9.42
N GLY A 50 -12.32 -18.45 9.53
CA GLY A 50 -11.42 -19.33 10.28
C GLY A 50 -9.99 -19.33 9.71
N PHE A 51 -9.84 -19.42 8.39
CA PHE A 51 -8.54 -19.38 7.72
C PHE A 51 -7.82 -18.04 7.92
N PHE A 52 -8.51 -16.90 7.75
CA PHE A 52 -7.94 -15.58 7.98
C PHE A 52 -7.60 -15.33 9.46
N THR A 53 -8.40 -15.87 10.39
CA THR A 53 -8.10 -15.81 11.84
C THR A 53 -6.83 -16.59 12.18
N TRP A 54 -6.68 -17.80 11.63
CA TRP A 54 -5.49 -18.63 11.81
C TRP A 54 -4.23 -17.95 11.25
N LEU A 55 -4.30 -17.36 10.05
CA LEU A 55 -3.23 -16.53 9.50
C LEU A 55 -2.92 -15.32 10.39
N GLY A 56 -3.95 -14.70 10.96
CA GLY A 56 -3.81 -13.62 11.94
C GLY A 56 -3.05 -14.04 13.19
N GLN A 57 -3.30 -15.23 13.72
CA GLN A 57 -2.60 -15.79 14.88
C GLN A 57 -1.13 -16.09 14.56
N ILE A 58 -0.85 -16.70 13.40
CA ILE A 58 0.54 -16.93 12.94
C ILE A 58 1.29 -15.61 12.84
N ARG A 59 0.65 -14.57 12.30
CA ARG A 59 1.23 -13.22 12.21
C ARG A 59 1.55 -12.63 13.59
N THR A 60 0.64 -12.76 14.56
CA THR A 60 0.87 -12.27 15.93
C THR A 60 2.05 -12.99 16.60
N ILE A 61 2.14 -14.32 16.40
CA ILE A 61 3.26 -15.14 16.90
C ILE A 61 4.57 -14.74 16.23
N ALA A 62 4.58 -14.59 14.90
CA ALA A 62 5.75 -14.21 14.12
C ALA A 62 6.31 -12.83 14.50
N HIS A 63 5.43 -11.94 14.97
CA HIS A 63 5.82 -10.61 15.45
C HIS A 63 6.03 -10.54 16.97
N PHE A 64 5.94 -11.63 17.73
CA PHE A 64 6.07 -11.62 19.20
C PHE A 64 5.19 -10.56 19.89
N GLY A 65 4.01 -10.28 19.34
CA GLY A 65 3.13 -9.20 19.84
C GLY A 65 3.59 -7.77 19.53
N TYR A 66 4.71 -7.58 18.82
CA TYR A 66 5.11 -6.26 18.33
C TYR A 66 4.21 -5.78 17.18
N ARG A 67 3.86 -4.50 17.23
CA ARG A 67 3.12 -3.83 16.17
C ARG A 67 4.01 -3.66 14.94
N CYS A 68 3.69 -4.36 13.86
CA CYS A 68 4.46 -4.27 12.62
C CYS A 68 3.96 -3.09 11.76
N PRO A 69 4.84 -2.13 11.37
CA PRO A 69 4.44 -0.95 10.59
C PRO A 69 3.89 -1.31 9.21
N LEU A 70 4.35 -2.42 8.62
CA LEU A 70 3.85 -2.94 7.34
C LEU A 70 2.46 -3.57 7.48
N CYS A 71 2.19 -4.30 8.57
CA CYS A 71 0.86 -4.83 8.85
C CYS A 71 -0.16 -3.72 9.14
N GLY A 72 0.27 -2.67 9.85
CA GLY A 72 -0.50 -1.44 9.99
C GLY A 72 -0.74 -0.76 8.64
N GLY A 73 0.22 -0.82 7.72
CA GLY A 73 0.10 -0.30 6.36
C GLY A 73 -1.01 -0.97 5.53
N THR A 74 -1.13 -2.29 5.60
CA THR A 74 -2.25 -2.98 4.92
C THR A 74 -3.59 -2.56 5.49
N ARG A 75 -3.71 -2.43 6.82
CA ARG A 75 -4.94 -1.95 7.48
C ARG A 75 -5.25 -0.51 7.08
N SER A 76 -4.26 0.37 7.04
CA SER A 76 -4.47 1.75 6.65
C SER A 76 -4.96 1.87 5.20
N PHE A 77 -4.50 1.01 4.28
CA PHE A 77 -5.05 0.97 2.91
C PHE A 77 -6.54 0.63 2.89
N LEU A 78 -6.97 -0.37 3.68
CA LEU A 78 -8.39 -0.74 3.78
C LEU A 78 -9.25 0.42 4.31
N TYR A 79 -8.79 1.11 5.35
CA TYR A 79 -9.50 2.28 5.89
C TYR A 79 -9.50 3.48 4.94
N MET A 80 -8.41 3.68 4.18
CA MET A 80 -8.38 4.70 3.14
C MET A 80 -9.38 4.40 2.01
N PHE A 81 -9.54 3.14 1.63
CA PHE A 81 -10.55 2.73 0.66
C PHE A 81 -11.99 2.85 1.15
N SER A 82 -12.24 2.72 2.46
CA SER A 82 -13.54 2.99 3.05
C SER A 82 -13.78 4.49 3.35
N GLY A 83 -12.83 5.36 3.03
CA GLY A 83 -12.92 6.81 3.26
C GLY A 83 -12.63 7.25 4.70
N ASN A 84 -12.21 6.35 5.58
CA ASN A 84 -11.90 6.67 6.97
C ASN A 84 -10.40 6.96 7.17
N ILE A 85 -10.01 8.19 6.80
CA ILE A 85 -8.62 8.67 6.89
C ILE A 85 -8.14 8.72 8.35
N ASN A 86 -9.01 9.10 9.29
CA ASN A 86 -8.65 9.21 10.70
C ASN A 86 -8.18 7.86 11.23
N THR A 87 -8.99 6.80 11.06
CA THR A 87 -8.61 5.45 11.50
C THR A 87 -7.40 4.91 10.73
N ALA A 88 -7.23 5.25 9.45
CA ALA A 88 -6.05 4.87 8.68
C ALA A 88 -4.73 5.41 9.28
N LEU A 89 -4.71 6.67 9.72
CA LEU A 89 -3.55 7.30 10.34
C LEU A 89 -3.15 6.61 11.65
N HIS A 90 -4.14 6.19 12.45
CA HIS A 90 -3.90 5.47 13.70
C HIS A 90 -3.29 4.08 13.47
N HIS A 91 -3.58 3.42 12.34
CA HIS A 91 -2.96 2.13 12.02
C HIS A 91 -1.54 2.28 11.45
N SER A 92 -1.34 3.19 10.50
CA SER A 92 -0.02 3.46 9.93
C SER A 92 -0.01 4.80 9.20
N PHE A 93 0.71 5.76 9.77
CA PHE A 93 1.03 7.04 9.19
C PHE A 93 1.74 6.82 7.86
N PHE A 94 2.83 6.03 7.86
CA PHE A 94 3.55 5.68 6.64
C PHE A 94 2.64 5.06 5.58
N GLY A 95 1.81 4.08 5.96
CA GLY A 95 0.88 3.43 5.03
C GLY A 95 -0.16 4.40 4.46
N THR A 96 -0.65 5.35 5.27
CA THR A 96 -1.61 6.36 4.84
C THR A 96 -1.00 7.32 3.81
N PHE A 97 0.19 7.86 4.06
CA PHE A 97 0.88 8.71 3.10
C PHE A 97 1.31 7.96 1.85
N LEU A 98 1.74 6.70 2.01
CA LEU A 98 2.04 5.83 0.89
C LEU A 98 0.80 5.61 0.02
N PHE A 99 -0.37 5.34 0.62
CA PHE A 99 -1.62 5.23 -0.13
C PHE A 99 -1.91 6.50 -0.93
N ILE A 100 -1.88 7.67 -0.28
CA ILE A 100 -2.15 8.96 -0.94
C ILE A 100 -1.19 9.14 -2.12
N TYR A 101 0.11 8.91 -1.90
CA TYR A 101 1.12 9.02 -2.95
C TYR A 101 0.83 8.09 -4.14
N LEU A 102 0.58 6.81 -3.87
CA LEU A 102 0.36 5.80 -4.91
C LEU A 102 -0.86 6.09 -5.77
N TYR A 103 -1.99 6.38 -5.13
CA TYR A 103 -3.27 6.55 -5.84
C TYR A 103 -3.41 7.94 -6.47
N SER A 104 -2.88 8.99 -5.84
CA SER A 104 -2.87 10.34 -6.46
C SER A 104 -1.91 10.42 -7.66
N SER A 105 -0.79 9.68 -7.64
CA SER A 105 0.15 9.64 -8.77
C SER A 105 -0.28 8.69 -9.89
N LEU A 106 -1.36 7.91 -9.71
CA LEU A 106 -1.81 6.90 -10.68
C LEU A 106 -2.10 7.47 -12.08
N PRO A 107 -2.82 8.61 -12.25
CA PRO A 107 -3.03 9.19 -13.58
C PRO A 107 -1.72 9.54 -14.30
N LEU A 108 -0.74 10.06 -13.55
CA LEU A 108 0.56 10.42 -14.08
C LEU A 108 1.40 9.17 -14.44
N ARG A 109 1.30 8.09 -13.65
CA ARG A 109 1.94 6.79 -13.97
C ARG A 109 1.38 6.21 -15.26
N TRP A 110 0.07 6.34 -15.50
CA TRP A 110 -0.56 5.94 -16.76
C TRP A 110 -0.06 6.79 -17.93
N ALA A 111 0.03 8.11 -17.77
CA ALA A 111 0.59 8.99 -18.79
C ALA A 111 2.03 8.59 -19.16
N VAL A 112 2.90 8.37 -18.15
CA VAL A 112 4.28 7.91 -18.36
C VAL A 112 4.33 6.52 -18.99
N ALA A 113 3.44 5.59 -18.61
CA ALA A 113 3.36 4.26 -19.20
C ALA A 113 3.08 4.30 -20.72
N PHE A 114 2.28 5.27 -21.17
CA PHE A 114 1.97 5.53 -22.58
C PHE A 114 2.96 6.45 -23.30
N GLY A 115 4.07 6.83 -22.65
CA GLY A 115 5.16 7.57 -23.30
C GLY A 115 5.10 9.08 -23.14
N TYR A 116 4.45 9.60 -22.10
CA TYR A 116 4.53 11.03 -21.78
C TYR A 116 5.93 11.46 -21.31
N GLU A 117 6.55 12.40 -22.03
CA GLU A 117 7.93 12.88 -21.78
C GLU A 117 8.00 14.25 -21.08
N GLY A 118 6.90 14.74 -20.50
CA GLY A 118 6.89 16.04 -19.82
C GLY A 118 7.76 16.11 -18.56
N SER A 119 8.11 17.32 -18.12
CA SER A 119 8.90 17.59 -16.91
C SER A 119 8.31 16.93 -15.66
N VAL A 120 6.98 16.97 -15.53
CA VAL A 120 6.22 16.36 -14.42
C VAL A 120 6.36 14.84 -14.42
N GLY A 121 6.33 14.19 -15.59
CA GLY A 121 6.54 12.74 -15.73
C GLY A 121 7.97 12.36 -15.34
N THR A 122 8.97 13.12 -15.78
CA THR A 122 10.37 12.92 -15.41
C THR A 122 10.59 13.11 -13.90
N MET A 123 9.93 14.09 -13.28
CA MET A 123 9.98 14.31 -11.83
C MET A 123 9.40 13.11 -11.07
N LEU A 124 8.25 12.60 -11.50
CA LEU A 124 7.66 11.37 -10.93
C LEU A 124 8.65 10.20 -11.04
N MET A 125 9.28 10.01 -12.20
CA MET A 125 10.22 8.90 -12.37
C MET A 125 11.44 8.99 -11.44
N ARG A 126 11.97 10.20 -11.24
CA ARG A 126 13.07 10.45 -10.30
C ARG A 126 12.63 10.20 -8.86
N PHE A 127 11.44 10.67 -8.50
CA PHE A 127 10.89 10.48 -7.17
C PHE A 127 10.60 9.00 -6.87
N ASP A 128 9.99 8.26 -7.80
CA ASP A 128 9.77 6.81 -7.67
C ASP A 128 11.10 6.05 -7.48
N SER A 129 12.14 6.42 -8.23
CA SER A 129 13.48 5.85 -8.07
C SER A 129 14.09 6.17 -6.70
N TRP A 130 13.90 7.39 -6.21
CA TRP A 130 14.35 7.78 -4.87
C TRP A 130 13.60 7.02 -3.77
N VAL A 131 12.27 6.91 -3.86
CA VAL A 131 11.44 6.15 -2.92
C VAL A 131 11.87 4.69 -2.90
N GLU A 132 12.12 4.08 -4.07
CA GLU A 132 12.53 2.68 -4.15
C GLU A 132 13.89 2.42 -3.50
N LYS A 133 14.86 3.32 -3.71
CA LYS A 133 16.18 3.23 -3.07
C LYS A 133 16.11 3.40 -1.56
N ASN A 134 15.19 4.24 -1.08
CA ASN A 134 15.11 4.62 0.34
C ASN A 134 13.94 3.94 1.07
N ILE A 135 13.26 2.96 0.48
CA ILE A 135 12.01 2.41 1.02
C ILE A 135 12.17 1.85 2.45
N LEU A 136 13.30 1.20 2.73
CA LEU A 136 13.58 0.65 4.06
C LEU A 136 13.78 1.77 5.10
N TRP A 137 14.49 2.83 4.72
CA TRP A 137 14.64 4.02 5.58
C TRP A 137 13.32 4.72 5.82
N LEU A 138 12.47 4.84 4.79
CA LEU A 138 11.14 5.42 4.92
C LEU A 138 10.24 4.61 5.86
N ILE A 139 10.29 3.28 5.77
CA ILE A 139 9.57 2.39 6.70
C ILE A 139 10.10 2.56 8.13
N PHE A 140 11.41 2.61 8.30
CA PHE A 140 12.04 2.77 9.62
C PHE A 140 11.70 4.12 10.26
N ILE A 141 11.84 5.22 9.52
CA ILE A 141 11.47 6.56 9.97
C ILE A 141 9.96 6.61 10.28
N GLY A 142 9.12 6.06 9.41
CA GLY A 142 7.68 5.99 9.64
C GLY A 142 7.32 5.24 10.91
N ALA A 143 8.00 4.13 11.20
CA ALA A 143 7.81 3.37 12.43
C ALA A 143 8.25 4.15 13.68
N LEU A 144 9.42 4.82 13.63
CA LEU A 144 9.90 5.67 14.72
C LEU A 144 8.96 6.87 14.97
N SER A 145 8.47 7.52 13.92
CA SER A 145 7.51 8.61 14.04
C SER A 145 6.21 8.12 14.66
N GLN A 146 5.71 6.95 14.27
CA GLN A 146 4.50 6.37 14.87
C GLN A 146 4.69 6.04 16.35
N LEU A 147 5.83 5.47 16.73
CA LEU A 147 6.21 5.20 18.12
C LEU A 147 6.29 6.48 18.94
N PHE A 148 6.90 7.53 18.40
CA PHE A 148 7.00 8.82 19.04
C PHE A 148 5.62 9.47 19.24
N LEU A 149 4.74 9.38 18.25
CA LEU A 149 3.38 9.91 18.32
C LEU A 149 2.50 9.14 19.33
N ASP A 150 2.70 7.83 19.45
CA ASP A 150 2.04 6.98 20.45
C ASP A 150 2.52 7.35 21.87
N TYR A 151 3.84 7.51 22.04
CA TYR A 151 4.45 7.90 23.30
C TYR A 151 4.02 9.28 23.79
N THR A 152 3.87 10.25 22.87
CA THR A 152 3.42 11.62 23.19
C THR A 152 1.91 11.73 23.41
N GLY A 153 1.15 10.65 23.18
CA GLY A 153 -0.31 10.65 23.31
C GLY A 153 -1.05 11.44 22.23
N LEU A 154 -0.34 11.93 21.21
CA LEU A 154 -0.95 12.70 20.11
C LEU A 154 -1.72 11.79 19.15
N PHE A 155 -1.20 10.59 18.88
CA PHE A 155 -1.85 9.58 18.03
C PHE A 155 -1.59 8.19 18.59
N TYR A 156 -2.64 7.50 19.05
CA TYR A 156 -2.51 6.11 19.47
C TYR A 156 -2.21 5.22 18.27
N TRP A 157 -1.27 4.27 18.43
CA TRP A 157 -0.92 3.32 17.38
C TRP A 157 -1.83 2.08 17.47
N ALA A 158 -2.69 1.88 16.49
CA ALA A 158 -3.70 0.82 16.47
C ALA A 158 -3.26 -0.47 15.72
N ALA A 159 -1.99 -0.55 15.29
CA ALA A 159 -1.52 -1.64 14.43
C ALA A 159 -1.65 -3.04 15.03
#